data_AF-A0A7W0GV98-F1
#
_entry.id   AF-A0A7W0GV98-F1
#
_cell.length_a   1.000
_cell.length_b   1.000
_cell.length_c   1.000
_cell.angle_alpha   90.00
_cell.angle_beta   90.00
_cell.angle_gamma   90.00
#
_symmetry.space_group_name_H-M   'P 1'
#
loop_
_entity.id
_entity.type
_entity.pdbx_description
1 polymer ?
#
loop_
_entity_poly.entity_id
_entity_poly.type
_entity_poly.pdbx_seq_one_letter_code
_entity_poly.pdbx_strand_id
1 'polypeptide(L)'
;MPRSPIARAGLSSVAAGTLAAALASGAVAQTALDRSPNLAGTWVGPTGVLHFNFLHRFTASGSPERKVTSTPTFLFAAGLPKRVLLGVHYATNSELSPRYPNEWELFGRVAPLTQGRNAPVDAAAQVGYNFAANGPDAELSAARRQGPVRFLGAVRLLSAPDGGREGGVGFALGTVVRIGRAIAISGDVATLAERSAG
;
A
#
# COMPACT_ATOMS: atom_id res chain seq x y z
N MET A 1 19.10 -62.82 -21.59
CA MET A 1 18.09 -61.73 -21.74
C MET A 1 17.01 -61.96 -20.68
N PRO A 2 16.40 -60.96 -20.01
CA PRO A 2 16.63 -59.49 -19.91
C PRO A 2 17.05 -59.04 -18.46
N ARG A 3 18.11 -58.23 -18.31
CA ARG A 3 18.19 -56.77 -17.97
C ARG A 3 17.67 -56.32 -16.59
N SER A 4 18.61 -55.86 -15.75
CA SER A 4 18.36 -55.11 -14.51
C SER A 4 17.93 -53.65 -14.80
N PRO A 5 17.16 -53.01 -13.90
CA PRO A 5 16.97 -51.57 -13.95
C PRO A 5 18.02 -50.84 -13.08
N ILE A 6 18.92 -50.12 -13.75
CA ILE A 6 19.69 -49.03 -13.14
C ILE A 6 18.73 -47.84 -13.00
N ALA A 7 18.24 -47.58 -11.79
CA ALA A 7 17.46 -46.38 -11.50
C ALA A 7 18.42 -45.18 -11.40
N ARG A 8 18.32 -44.27 -12.37
CA ARG A 8 19.01 -42.98 -12.41
C ARG A 8 18.51 -42.09 -11.28
N ALA A 9 19.21 -42.06 -10.16
CA ALA A 9 19.13 -40.98 -9.19
C ALA A 9 20.05 -39.85 -9.64
N GLY A 10 19.55 -38.61 -9.66
CA GLY A 10 20.37 -37.43 -9.79
C GLY A 10 20.19 -36.69 -11.11
N LEU A 11 19.19 -35.82 -11.16
CA LEU A 11 19.17 -34.64 -12.05
C LEU A 11 18.16 -33.58 -11.60
N SER A 12 17.19 -33.93 -10.73
CA SER A 12 16.14 -32.99 -10.30
C SER A 12 16.58 -31.94 -9.27
N SER A 13 17.68 -32.15 -8.53
CA SER A 13 18.14 -31.20 -7.50
C SER A 13 18.91 -30.00 -8.08
N VAL A 14 19.55 -30.16 -9.24
CA VAL A 14 20.36 -29.08 -9.85
C VAL A 14 19.46 -28.02 -10.50
N ALA A 15 18.36 -28.44 -11.14
CA ALA A 15 17.41 -27.53 -11.80
C ALA A 15 16.63 -26.64 -10.80
N ALA A 16 16.28 -27.19 -9.63
CA ALA A 16 15.65 -26.40 -8.56
C ALA A 16 16.62 -25.36 -7.97
N GLY A 17 17.91 -25.71 -7.84
CA GLY A 17 18.94 -24.80 -7.37
C GLY A 17 19.26 -23.66 -8.35
N THR A 18 19.22 -23.93 -9.67
CA THR A 18 19.48 -22.89 -10.69
C THR A 18 18.31 -21.92 -10.85
N LEU A 19 17.06 -22.40 -10.71
CA LEU A 19 15.89 -21.51 -10.74
C LEU A 19 15.82 -20.61 -9.51
N ALA A 20 16.20 -21.11 -8.32
CA ALA A 20 16.29 -20.30 -7.11
C ALA A 20 17.40 -19.24 -7.18
N ALA A 21 18.54 -19.56 -7.82
CA ALA A 21 19.65 -18.62 -8.01
C ALA A 21 19.34 -17.51 -9.02
N ALA A 22 18.54 -17.79 -10.07
CA ALA A 22 18.11 -16.79 -11.05
C ALA A 22 17.11 -15.76 -10.48
N LEU A 23 16.37 -16.13 -9.43
CA LEU A 23 15.46 -15.21 -8.71
C LEU A 23 16.19 -14.34 -7.66
N ALA A 24 17.46 -14.63 -7.37
CA ALA A 24 18.23 -13.96 -6.32
C ALA A 24 18.94 -12.68 -6.78
N SER A 25 19.05 -12.42 -8.10
CA SER A 25 19.59 -11.15 -8.59
C SER A 25 18.57 -10.05 -8.33
N GLY A 26 18.83 -9.23 -7.31
CA GLY A 26 17.96 -8.18 -6.81
C GLY A 26 17.28 -7.38 -7.91
N ALA A 27 15.98 -7.59 -8.08
CA ALA A 27 15.12 -6.75 -8.88
C ALA A 27 14.89 -5.42 -8.12
N VAL A 28 15.87 -4.51 -8.19
CA VAL A 28 15.85 -3.22 -7.47
C VAL A 28 15.03 -2.13 -8.20
N ALA A 29 14.46 -2.44 -9.36
CA ALA A 29 13.88 -1.44 -10.27
C ALA A 29 12.34 -1.33 -10.26
N GLN A 30 11.66 -1.56 -9.13
CA GLN A 30 10.19 -1.39 -9.10
C GLN A 30 9.68 -0.82 -7.76
N THR A 31 9.80 0.48 -7.57
CA THR A 31 9.14 1.23 -6.48
C THR A 31 7.62 1.21 -6.60
N ALA A 32 7.07 1.13 -7.83
CA ALA A 32 5.63 1.08 -8.07
C ALA A 32 4.98 -0.28 -7.75
N LEU A 33 5.76 -1.37 -7.68
CA LEU A 33 5.28 -2.72 -7.38
C LEU A 33 5.61 -3.16 -5.94
N ASP A 34 6.16 -2.27 -5.12
CA ASP A 34 6.50 -2.55 -3.72
C ASP A 34 5.33 -2.39 -2.74
N ARG A 35 4.19 -1.94 -3.24
CA ARG A 35 2.96 -1.73 -2.48
C ARG A 35 1.77 -2.24 -3.29
N SER A 36 0.80 -2.81 -2.59
CA SER A 36 -0.46 -3.22 -3.19
C SER A 36 -1.47 -2.05 -3.09
N PRO A 37 -2.57 -2.07 -3.87
CA PRO A 37 -3.53 -0.96 -3.92
C PRO A 37 -4.05 -0.51 -2.55
N ASN A 38 -4.31 -1.46 -1.64
CA ASN A 38 -4.82 -1.13 -0.30
C ASN A 38 -3.72 -0.86 0.75
N LEU A 39 -2.44 -0.86 0.38
CA LEU A 39 -1.29 -0.67 1.29
C LEU A 39 -0.32 0.42 0.80
N ALA A 40 -0.82 1.39 0.03
CA ALA A 40 -0.05 2.50 -0.51
C ALA A 40 0.05 3.73 0.43
N GLY A 41 -0.79 3.81 1.47
CA GLY A 41 -1.06 5.02 2.25
C GLY A 41 0.18 5.69 2.84
N THR A 42 1.09 4.96 3.45
CA THR A 42 2.30 5.53 4.10
C THR A 42 3.51 5.76 3.18
N TRP A 43 3.32 5.95 1.87
CA TRP A 43 4.45 6.22 0.97
C TRP A 43 5.05 7.59 1.22
N VAL A 44 6.38 7.65 1.33
CA VAL A 44 7.20 8.85 1.52
C VAL A 44 8.14 8.98 0.33
N GLY A 45 8.05 10.11 -0.37
CA GLY A 45 8.94 10.41 -1.50
C GLY A 45 10.32 10.91 -1.07
N PRO A 46 11.25 11.14 -2.03
CA PRO A 46 12.60 11.61 -1.75
C PRO A 46 12.62 13.02 -1.14
N THR A 47 13.63 13.31 -0.31
CA THR A 47 13.86 14.67 0.22
C THR A 47 14.10 15.68 -0.89
N GLY A 48 13.51 16.88 -0.76
CA GLY A 48 13.64 17.98 -1.71
C GLY A 48 12.77 17.86 -2.95
N VAL A 49 11.93 16.82 -3.04
CA VAL A 49 11.02 16.60 -4.17
C VAL A 49 9.63 17.12 -3.82
N LEU A 50 9.06 17.90 -4.74
CA LEU A 50 7.64 18.22 -4.74
C LEU A 50 6.89 17.15 -5.53
N HIS A 51 5.81 16.65 -4.94
CA HIS A 51 4.95 15.63 -5.50
C HIS A 51 3.63 16.26 -5.91
N PHE A 52 3.30 16.06 -7.17
CA PHE A 52 1.99 16.37 -7.71
C PHE A 52 1.44 15.10 -8.35
N ASN A 53 0.40 14.54 -7.75
CA ASN A 53 -0.30 13.39 -8.35
C ASN A 53 -1.74 13.79 -8.64
N PHE A 54 -2.23 13.33 -9.78
CA PHE A 54 -3.62 13.44 -10.16
C PHE A 54 -4.17 12.04 -10.35
N LEU A 55 -5.10 11.64 -9.48
CA LEU A 55 -5.68 10.31 -9.45
C LEU A 55 -7.17 10.39 -9.76
N HIS A 56 -7.67 9.40 -10.49
CA HIS A 56 -9.10 9.19 -10.68
C HIS A 56 -9.49 7.89 -10.00
N ARG A 57 -10.43 7.95 -9.06
CA ARG A 57 -11.19 6.78 -8.63
C ARG A 57 -12.52 6.76 -9.37
N PHE A 58 -12.90 5.58 -9.87
CA PHE A 58 -14.19 5.36 -10.52
C PHE A 58 -15.02 4.41 -9.66
N THR A 59 -16.26 4.78 -9.39
CA THR A 59 -17.24 3.94 -8.70
C THR A 59 -18.48 3.79 -9.58
N ALA A 60 -18.98 2.57 -9.70
CA ALA A 60 -20.23 2.29 -10.41
C ALA A 60 -21.36 2.16 -9.40
N SER A 61 -22.42 2.96 -9.57
CA SER A 61 -23.62 2.86 -8.75
C SER A 61 -24.58 1.80 -9.30
N GLY A 62 -25.33 1.16 -8.40
CA GLY A 62 -26.41 0.26 -8.76
C GLY A 62 -27.65 0.98 -9.32
N SER A 63 -28.74 0.23 -9.47
CA SER A 63 -30.07 0.78 -9.80
C SER A 63 -30.58 1.70 -8.66
N PRO A 64 -31.31 2.80 -8.95
CA PRO A 64 -31.75 3.24 -10.27
C PRO A 64 -30.72 4.06 -11.06
N GLU A 65 -29.74 4.70 -10.43
CA GLU A 65 -28.86 5.65 -11.13
C GLU A 65 -27.98 5.02 -12.22
N ARG A 66 -27.51 3.77 -12.05
CA ARG A 66 -26.65 3.03 -12.99
C ARG A 66 -25.52 3.91 -13.59
N LYS A 67 -24.82 4.64 -12.73
CA LYS A 67 -23.88 5.69 -13.14
C LYS A 67 -22.47 5.34 -12.70
N VAL A 68 -21.51 5.52 -13.61
CA VAL A 68 -20.10 5.55 -13.25
C VAL A 68 -19.76 6.98 -12.83
N THR A 69 -19.31 7.14 -11.59
CA THR A 69 -18.87 8.42 -11.03
C THR A 69 -17.36 8.41 -10.93
N SER A 70 -16.71 9.48 -11.38
CA SER A 70 -15.29 9.71 -11.11
C SER A 70 -15.15 10.72 -9.98
N THR A 71 -14.31 10.40 -9.01
CA THR A 71 -13.86 11.33 -7.97
C THR A 71 -12.38 11.63 -8.20
N PRO A 72 -12.06 12.68 -8.98
CA PRO A 72 -10.68 13.13 -9.11
C PRO A 72 -10.12 13.61 -7.77
N THR A 73 -8.89 13.19 -7.47
CA THR A 73 -8.11 13.57 -6.28
C THR A 73 -6.74 14.09 -6.70
N PHE A 74 -6.39 15.26 -6.19
CA PHE A 74 -5.09 15.88 -6.33
C PHE A 74 -4.29 15.67 -5.05
N LEU A 75 -3.02 15.29 -5.20
CA LEU A 75 -2.04 15.29 -4.13
C LEU A 75 -1.03 16.40 -4.39
N PHE A 76 -0.79 17.23 -3.38
CA PHE A 76 0.35 18.14 -3.33
C PHE A 76 1.15 17.85 -2.07
N ALA A 77 2.42 17.47 -2.21
CA ALA A 77 3.25 17.15 -1.06
C ALA A 77 4.72 17.51 -1.26
N ALA A 78 5.42 17.78 -0.16
CA ALA A 78 6.84 18.08 -0.13
C ALA A 78 7.61 17.04 0.66
N GLY A 79 8.60 16.42 0.03
CA GLY A 79 9.54 15.53 0.68
C GLY A 79 10.56 16.31 1.50
N LEU A 80 10.56 16.10 2.81
CA LEU A 80 11.42 16.80 3.76
C LEU A 80 12.60 15.90 4.21
N PRO A 81 13.61 16.47 4.89
CA PRO A 81 14.66 15.68 5.52
C PRO A 81 14.11 14.62 6.47
N LYS A 82 14.94 13.62 6.79
CA LYS A 82 14.60 12.52 7.70
C LYS A 82 13.39 11.68 7.27
N ARG A 83 13.13 11.60 5.95
CA ARG A 83 12.04 10.77 5.36
C ARG A 83 10.68 11.17 5.91
N VAL A 84 10.42 12.47 5.89
CA VAL A 84 9.12 13.07 6.22
C VAL A 84 8.49 13.54 4.91
N LEU A 85 7.18 13.38 4.77
CA LEU A 85 6.39 13.93 3.68
C LEU A 85 5.24 14.72 4.30
N LEU A 86 5.11 15.99 3.97
CA LEU A 86 3.94 16.79 4.36
C LEU A 86 3.15 17.13 3.11
N GLY A 87 1.83 17.08 3.18
CA GLY A 87 1.02 17.36 2.02
C GLY A 87 -0.45 17.52 2.31
N VAL A 88 -1.18 17.66 1.21
CA VAL A 88 -2.62 17.81 1.19
C VAL A 88 -3.20 16.98 0.06
N HIS A 89 -4.33 16.34 0.35
CA HIS A 89 -5.23 15.79 -0.65
C HIS A 89 -6.40 16.75 -0.86
N TYR A 90 -6.74 16.99 -2.13
CA TYR A 90 -7.96 17.68 -2.53
C TYR A 90 -8.76 16.74 -3.42
N ALA A 91 -9.96 16.36 -2.99
CA ALA A 91 -10.88 15.54 -3.77
C ALA A 91 -12.09 16.40 -4.18
N THR A 92 -12.49 16.30 -5.45
CA THR A 92 -13.63 17.06 -5.97
C THR A 92 -14.95 16.71 -5.28
N ASN A 93 -15.07 15.49 -4.73
CA ASN A 93 -16.16 15.04 -3.89
C ASN A 93 -15.61 14.12 -2.80
N SER A 94 -16.35 14.03 -1.69
CA SER A 94 -16.05 13.07 -0.65
C SER A 94 -16.49 11.67 -1.00
N GLU A 95 -15.64 10.70 -0.65
CA GLU A 95 -16.00 9.27 -0.67
C GLU A 95 -16.58 8.79 0.67
N LEU A 96 -16.39 9.57 1.74
CA LEU A 96 -16.88 9.25 3.08
C LEU A 96 -18.26 9.84 3.33
N SER A 97 -18.48 11.09 2.92
CA SER A 97 -19.74 11.82 3.14
C SER A 97 -20.44 12.10 1.81
N PRO A 98 -21.60 11.45 1.54
CA PRO A 98 -22.37 11.74 0.34
C PRO A 98 -22.75 13.23 0.29
N ARG A 99 -22.51 13.87 -0.87
CA ARG A 99 -22.81 15.30 -1.13
C ARG A 99 -21.91 16.31 -0.42
N TYR A 100 -20.74 15.91 0.07
CA TYR A 100 -19.70 16.84 0.48
C TYR A 100 -18.75 17.13 -0.70
N PRO A 101 -18.85 18.29 -1.38
CA PRO A 101 -17.94 18.64 -2.46
C PRO A 101 -16.62 19.17 -1.91
N ASN A 102 -15.57 19.16 -2.73
CA ASN A 102 -14.30 19.83 -2.43
C ASN A 102 -13.68 19.39 -1.08
N GLU A 103 -13.56 18.09 -0.86
CA GLU A 103 -12.96 17.55 0.36
C GLU A 103 -11.45 17.83 0.39
N TRP A 104 -10.98 18.23 1.57
CA TRP A 104 -9.56 18.44 1.87
C TRP A 104 -9.11 17.49 2.99
N GLU A 105 -7.90 16.96 2.86
CA GLU A 105 -7.21 16.23 3.92
C GLU A 105 -5.78 16.76 4.02
N LEU A 106 -5.41 17.31 5.18
CA LEU A 106 -4.02 17.67 5.48
C LEU A 106 -3.33 16.48 6.10
N PHE A 107 -2.11 16.13 5.68
CA PHE A 107 -1.43 14.97 6.22
C PHE A 107 0.08 15.16 6.40
N GLY A 108 0.64 14.34 7.28
CA GLY A 108 2.06 14.13 7.44
C GLY A 108 2.38 12.64 7.48
N ARG A 109 3.48 12.26 6.82
CA ARG A 109 4.02 10.89 6.82
C ARG A 109 5.46 10.87 7.25
N VAL A 110 5.86 9.77 7.87
CA VAL A 110 7.27 9.50 8.20
C VAL A 110 7.59 8.04 7.95
N ALA A 111 8.76 7.77 7.38
CA ALA A 111 9.27 6.42 7.16
C ALA A 111 10.60 6.23 7.92
N PRO A 112 10.57 6.06 9.25
CA PRO A 112 11.79 6.06 10.07
C PRO A 112 12.70 4.87 9.76
N LEU A 113 12.15 3.72 9.39
CA LEU A 113 12.92 2.50 9.10
C LEU A 113 12.78 2.13 7.63
N THR A 114 13.90 1.80 6.99
CA THR A 114 13.87 1.22 5.65
C THR A 114 14.97 0.19 5.42
N GLN A 115 14.60 -0.93 4.81
CA GLN A 115 15.51 -2.01 4.42
C GLN A 115 16.55 -1.52 3.41
N GLY A 116 16.24 -0.51 2.59
CA GLY A 116 17.20 0.14 1.70
C GLY A 116 18.36 0.84 2.44
N ARG A 117 18.25 1.01 3.76
CA ARG A 117 19.29 1.56 4.64
C ARG A 117 19.63 0.62 5.79
N ASN A 118 19.63 -0.69 5.53
CA ASN A 118 20.02 -1.74 6.46
C ASN A 118 19.11 -1.92 7.70
N ALA A 119 17.89 -1.38 7.69
CA ALA A 119 16.90 -1.75 8.71
C ALA A 119 16.37 -3.17 8.45
N PRO A 120 15.97 -3.93 9.49
CA PRO A 120 15.42 -5.28 9.33
C PRO A 120 14.01 -5.29 8.67
N VAL A 121 13.33 -4.15 8.69
CA VAL A 121 11.96 -3.94 8.22
C VAL A 121 11.83 -2.52 7.66
N ASP A 122 10.91 -2.30 6.72
CA ASP A 122 10.42 -0.98 6.37
C ASP A 122 9.26 -0.63 7.31
N ALA A 123 9.30 0.53 7.98
CA ALA A 123 8.21 0.99 8.84
C ALA A 123 7.89 2.44 8.52
N ALA A 124 6.60 2.75 8.45
CA ALA A 124 6.12 4.08 8.16
C ALA A 124 4.78 4.37 8.84
N ALA A 125 4.54 5.65 9.11
CA ALA A 125 3.34 6.16 9.74
C ALA A 125 2.79 7.35 8.95
N GLN A 126 1.47 7.53 8.98
CA GLN A 126 0.74 8.71 8.53
C GLN A 126 -0.16 9.20 9.66
N VAL A 127 -0.29 10.51 9.77
CA VAL A 127 -1.42 11.17 10.41
C VAL A 127 -2.04 12.16 9.42
N GLY A 128 -3.35 12.20 9.37
CA GLY A 128 -4.14 13.12 8.54
C GLY A 128 -5.22 13.80 9.36
N TYR A 129 -5.68 14.95 8.91
CA TYR A 129 -6.91 15.58 9.39
C TYR A 129 -7.87 15.70 8.21
N ASN A 130 -8.98 14.96 8.31
CA ASN A 130 -10.00 14.92 7.28
C ASN A 130 -11.10 15.94 7.62
N PHE A 131 -11.36 16.87 6.71
CA PHE A 131 -12.34 17.93 6.93
C PHE A 131 -13.80 17.47 6.77
N ALA A 132 -14.05 16.42 6.00
CA ALA A 132 -15.38 15.81 5.90
C ALA A 132 -15.71 14.98 7.17
N ALA A 133 -14.74 14.24 7.71
CA ALA A 133 -14.91 13.53 8.99
C ALA A 133 -14.78 14.44 10.21
N ASN A 134 -14.27 15.66 10.04
CA ASN A 134 -13.94 16.59 11.13
C ASN A 134 -13.09 15.93 12.23
N GLY A 135 -12.08 15.16 11.82
CA GLY A 135 -11.31 14.35 12.76
C GLY A 135 -9.97 13.86 12.21
N PRO A 136 -9.06 13.43 13.10
CA PRO A 136 -7.78 12.87 12.70
C PRO A 136 -7.91 11.41 12.27
N ASP A 137 -7.21 11.07 11.20
CA ASP A 137 -6.99 9.70 10.76
C ASP A 137 -5.52 9.34 10.89
N ALA A 138 -5.21 8.05 11.08
CA ALA A 138 -3.83 7.60 11.16
C ALA A 138 -3.65 6.23 10.49
N GLU A 139 -2.48 6.02 9.90
CA GLU A 139 -2.07 4.72 9.36
C GLU A 139 -0.67 4.38 9.88
N LEU A 140 -0.50 3.18 10.42
CA LEU A 140 0.80 2.58 10.69
C LEU A 140 0.99 1.43 9.70
N SER A 141 2.21 1.29 9.19
CA SER A 141 2.53 0.24 8.22
C SER A 141 3.91 -0.34 8.47
N ALA A 142 4.03 -1.62 8.19
CA ALA A 142 5.29 -2.32 8.17
C ALA A 142 5.38 -3.20 6.92
N ALA A 143 6.57 -3.36 6.38
CA ALA A 143 6.82 -4.28 5.28
C ALA A 143 8.19 -4.92 5.40
N ARG A 144 8.29 -6.17 4.97
CA ARG A 144 9.55 -6.91 4.97
C ARG A 144 9.70 -7.67 3.67
N ARG A 145 10.80 -7.42 2.98
CA ARG A 145 11.29 -8.22 1.86
C ARG A 145 12.18 -9.35 2.37
N GLN A 146 11.92 -10.55 1.88
CA GLN A 146 12.71 -11.75 2.08
C GLN A 146 12.86 -12.45 0.73
N GLY A 147 14.02 -12.24 0.09
CA GLY A 147 14.25 -12.70 -1.28
C GLY A 147 13.25 -12.08 -2.28
N PRO A 148 12.58 -12.87 -3.13
CA PRO A 148 11.62 -12.38 -4.12
C PRO A 148 10.26 -11.99 -3.52
N VAL A 149 10.02 -12.31 -2.24
CA VAL A 149 8.74 -12.07 -1.59
C VAL A 149 8.82 -10.83 -0.69
N ARG A 150 7.77 -10.02 -0.71
CA ARG A 150 7.59 -8.89 0.21
C ARG A 150 6.24 -9.02 0.90
N PHE A 151 6.27 -9.02 2.22
CA PHE A 151 5.09 -8.96 3.06
C PHE A 151 4.82 -7.52 3.47
N LEU A 152 3.54 -7.17 3.54
CA LEU A 152 3.06 -5.86 3.93
C LEU A 152 1.95 -6.01 4.97
N GLY A 153 1.91 -5.08 5.91
CA GLY A 153 0.82 -4.94 6.85
C GLY A 153 0.57 -3.48 7.19
N ALA A 154 -0.69 -3.13 7.45
CA ALA A 154 -1.08 -1.83 7.95
C ALA A 154 -2.23 -1.91 8.95
N VAL A 155 -2.24 -0.94 9.86
CA VAL A 155 -3.33 -0.66 10.79
C VAL A 155 -3.75 0.79 10.58
N ARG A 156 -5.06 1.03 10.51
CA ARG A 156 -5.66 2.35 10.31
C ARG A 156 -6.57 2.68 11.47
N LEU A 157 -6.51 3.92 11.91
CA LEU A 157 -7.46 4.51 12.85
C LEU A 157 -8.21 5.59 12.08
N LEU A 158 -9.52 5.48 12.02
CA LEU A 158 -10.40 6.34 11.23
C LEU A 158 -11.38 7.06 12.15
N SER A 159 -11.51 8.37 11.97
CA SER A 159 -12.55 9.18 12.59
C SER A 159 -13.91 8.89 11.97
N ALA A 160 -14.96 9.11 12.77
CA ALA A 160 -16.33 8.98 12.30
C ALA A 160 -16.65 10.08 11.27
N PRO A 161 -17.29 9.77 10.13
CA PRO A 161 -17.80 10.80 9.23
C PRO A 161 -18.87 11.65 9.91
N ASP A 162 -18.94 12.95 9.59
CA ASP A 162 -20.09 13.83 9.90
C ASP A 162 -20.54 13.87 11.38
N GLY A 163 -19.62 13.75 12.35
CA GLY A 163 -19.96 13.80 13.77
C GLY A 163 -20.67 12.55 14.30
N GLY A 164 -20.60 11.44 13.56
CA GLY A 164 -21.00 10.11 14.05
C GLY A 164 -20.24 9.71 15.33
N ARG A 165 -20.83 8.80 16.10
CA ARG A 165 -20.25 8.34 17.38
C ARG A 165 -19.24 7.19 17.22
N GLU A 166 -19.08 6.64 16.03
CA GLU A 166 -18.34 5.40 15.81
C GLU A 166 -17.23 5.62 14.77
N GLY A 167 -15.99 5.54 15.23
CA GLY A 167 -14.82 5.52 14.36
C GLY A 167 -14.58 4.12 13.82
N GLY A 168 -13.51 3.95 13.04
CA GLY A 168 -13.12 2.67 12.46
C GLY A 168 -11.68 2.28 12.82
N VAL A 169 -11.44 0.98 12.93
CA VAL A 169 -10.09 0.42 12.89
C VAL A 169 -9.96 -0.50 11.69
N GLY A 170 -9.07 -0.15 10.76
CA GLY A 170 -8.79 -0.93 9.57
C GLY A 170 -7.54 -1.78 9.74
N PHE A 171 -7.56 -3.01 9.23
CA PHE A 171 -6.39 -3.88 9.14
C PHE A 171 -6.21 -4.30 7.69
N ALA A 172 -4.97 -4.28 7.21
CA ALA A 172 -4.65 -4.76 5.88
C ALA A 172 -3.37 -5.59 5.89
N LEU A 173 -3.36 -6.67 5.13
CA LEU A 173 -2.21 -7.54 4.90
C LEU A 173 -2.05 -7.78 3.41
N GLY A 174 -0.81 -7.81 2.94
CA GLY A 174 -0.53 -7.99 1.53
C GLY A 174 0.77 -8.71 1.28
N THR A 175 0.88 -9.29 0.09
CA THR A 175 2.10 -9.92 -0.39
C THR A 175 2.37 -9.49 -1.82
N VAL A 176 3.64 -9.24 -2.12
CA VAL A 176 4.15 -9.08 -3.47
C VAL A 176 5.17 -10.19 -3.74
N VAL A 177 4.96 -10.94 -4.80
CA VAL A 177 5.90 -11.97 -5.28
C VAL A 177 6.51 -11.49 -6.59
N ARG A 178 7.82 -11.29 -6.60
CA ARG A 178 8.60 -10.95 -7.80
C ARG A 178 8.93 -12.22 -8.57
N ILE A 179 8.38 -12.36 -9.76
CA ILE A 179 8.64 -13.50 -10.66
C ILE A 179 9.92 -13.27 -11.44
N GLY A 180 10.25 -12.02 -11.74
CA GLY A 180 11.50 -11.64 -12.38
C GLY A 180 11.74 -10.15 -12.28
N ARG A 181 12.65 -9.63 -13.12
CA ARG A 181 12.98 -8.19 -13.13
C ARG A 181 11.79 -7.31 -13.53
N ALA A 182 10.93 -7.80 -14.40
CA ALA A 182 9.85 -7.03 -15.00
C ALA A 182 8.44 -7.41 -14.51
N ILE A 183 8.28 -8.59 -13.90
CA ILE A 183 6.96 -9.14 -13.55
C ILE A 183 6.89 -9.39 -12.06
N ALA A 184 5.83 -8.88 -11.44
CA ALA A 184 5.45 -9.18 -10.06
C ALA A 184 3.94 -9.40 -9.97
N ILE A 185 3.53 -10.24 -9.03
CA ILE A 185 2.14 -10.43 -8.65
C ILE A 185 1.96 -9.85 -7.26
N SER A 186 0.92 -9.06 -7.06
CA SER A 186 0.54 -8.54 -5.76
C SER A 186 -0.89 -8.92 -5.42
N GLY A 187 -1.13 -9.15 -4.13
CA GLY A 187 -2.46 -9.39 -3.59
C GLY A 187 -2.51 -8.89 -2.17
N ASP A 188 -3.66 -8.38 -1.78
CA ASP A 188 -3.91 -7.93 -0.42
C ASP A 188 -5.34 -8.23 0.02
N VAL A 189 -5.52 -8.22 1.32
CA VAL A 189 -6.81 -8.28 2.00
C VAL A 189 -6.86 -7.16 3.01
N ALA A 190 -8.00 -6.50 3.09
CA ALA A 190 -8.26 -5.46 4.08
C ALA A 190 -9.62 -5.69 4.72
N THR A 191 -9.72 -5.37 6.01
CA THR A 191 -10.96 -5.42 6.78
C THR A 191 -11.09 -4.14 7.60
N LEU A 192 -12.33 -3.75 7.88
CA LEU A 192 -12.66 -2.61 8.73
C LEU A 192 -13.54 -3.12 9.88
N ALA A 193 -13.17 -2.76 11.10
CA ALA A 193 -13.96 -3.01 12.30
C ALA A 193 -14.46 -1.67 12.85
N GLU A 194 -15.72 -1.62 13.26
CA GLU A 194 -16.30 -0.46 13.92
C GLU A 194 -15.75 -0.32 15.35
N ARG A 195 -15.60 0.91 15.79
CA ARG A 195 -15.16 1.26 17.15
C ARG A 195 -16.10 2.31 17.72
N SER A 196 -16.92 1.91 18.69
CA SER A 196 -17.77 2.84 19.45
C SER A 196 -16.90 3.84 20.23
N ALA A 197 -17.34 5.10 20.33
CA ALA A 197 -16.72 6.08 21.20
C ALA A 197 -16.82 5.63 22.67
N GLY A 198 -15.68 5.54 23.34
CA GLY A 198 -15.58 5.37 24.79
C GLY A 198 -15.89 6.65 25.55
#